data_AF-A0A937G2P4-F1
#
_entry.id   AF-A0A937G2P4-F1
#
_cell.length_a   1.000
_cell.length_b   1.000
_cell.length_c   1.000
_cell.angle_alpha   90.00
_cell.angle_beta   90.00
_cell.angle_gamma   90.00
#
_symmetry.space_group_name_H-M   'P 1'
#
loop_
_entity.id
_entity.type
_entity.pdbx_description
1 polymer ?
#
loop_
_entity_poly.entity_id
_entity_poly.type
_entity_poly.pdbx_seq_one_letter_code
_entity_poly.pdbx_strand_id
1 'polypeptide(L)'
;MTKFVKDKSANILNFLAMNRVVAQFSRVKKGNDRSGVLNISNDVFADFFEELNEREIHYLAVGDIAGAYHGYPRTSGGLELWLSHDDENIQKIQHLLELGAPINADSEGRVVKFRGETFKLTIYLQMLHYTQQDFCRCHSESELAVVLNTTIPVLGKKDYTREMGIPSKTGNRKMIKNQESQN
;
A
#
# COMPACT_ATOMS: atom_id res chain seq x y z
N MET A 1 -2.97 -13.60 -28.37
CA MET A 1 -4.16 -12.87 -27.88
C MET A 1 -3.74 -12.08 -26.65
N THR A 2 -3.34 -10.83 -26.83
CA THR A 2 -2.81 -9.97 -25.76
C THR A 2 -3.95 -9.66 -24.80
N LYS A 3 -3.91 -10.20 -23.57
CA LYS A 3 -4.84 -9.80 -22.52
C LYS A 3 -4.70 -8.29 -22.34
N PHE A 4 -5.76 -7.53 -22.56
CA PHE A 4 -5.85 -6.16 -22.08
C PHE A 4 -5.66 -6.20 -20.56
N VAL A 5 -4.45 -5.89 -20.09
CA VAL A 5 -4.21 -5.63 -18.69
C VAL A 5 -4.91 -4.31 -18.43
N LYS A 6 -6.05 -4.36 -17.74
CA LYS A 6 -6.79 -3.16 -17.35
C LYS A 6 -5.86 -2.34 -16.46
N ASP A 7 -5.49 -1.16 -16.90
CA ASP A 7 -4.70 -0.25 -16.08
C ASP A 7 -5.54 0.09 -14.83
N LYS A 8 -5.02 -0.35 -13.68
CA LYS A 8 -5.66 -0.18 -12.37
C LYS A 8 -5.17 1.07 -11.66
N SER A 9 -4.23 1.81 -12.25
CA SER A 9 -3.59 2.96 -11.62
C SER A 9 -4.58 4.09 -11.32
N ALA A 10 -5.63 4.24 -12.13
CA ALA A 10 -6.75 5.15 -11.87
C ALA A 10 -7.42 4.90 -10.51
N ASN A 11 -7.37 3.67 -9.98
CA ASN A 11 -7.93 3.37 -8.65
C ASN A 11 -7.15 4.05 -7.52
N ILE A 12 -5.83 4.24 -7.68
CA ILE A 12 -5.02 4.96 -6.68
C ILE A 12 -5.39 6.44 -6.67
N LEU A 13 -5.57 7.06 -7.84
CA LEU A 13 -6.02 8.45 -7.93
C LEU A 13 -7.41 8.64 -7.29
N ASN A 14 -8.34 7.71 -7.55
CA ASN A 14 -9.66 7.71 -6.91
C ASN A 14 -9.56 7.57 -5.39
N PHE A 15 -8.65 6.71 -4.90
CA PHE A 15 -8.35 6.56 -3.49
C PHE A 15 -7.84 7.85 -2.86
N LEU A 16 -6.88 8.54 -3.48
CA LEU A 16 -6.36 9.82 -2.99
C LEU A 16 -7.46 10.90 -2.96
N ALA A 17 -8.27 10.98 -4.02
CA ALA A 17 -9.39 11.93 -4.08
C ALA A 17 -10.42 11.67 -2.98
N MET A 18 -10.80 10.40 -2.76
CA MET A 18 -11.75 10.01 -1.72
C MET A 18 -11.24 10.38 -0.31
N ASN A 19 -9.97 10.07 0.00
CA ASN A 19 -9.39 10.40 1.29
C ASN A 19 -9.37 11.92 1.54
N ARG A 20 -9.06 12.72 0.50
CA ARG A 20 -9.11 14.19 0.57
C ARG A 20 -10.52 14.72 0.87
N VAL A 21 -11.54 14.16 0.22
CA VAL A 21 -12.95 14.50 0.50
C VAL A 21 -13.32 14.17 1.94
N VAL A 22 -12.95 12.98 2.44
CA VAL A 22 -13.22 12.60 3.84
C VAL A 22 -12.49 13.51 4.82
N ALA A 23 -11.24 13.87 4.55
CA ALA A 23 -10.47 14.80 5.38
C ALA A 23 -11.15 16.18 5.49
N GLN A 24 -11.78 16.67 4.41
CA GLN A 24 -12.54 17.92 4.42
C GLN A 24 -13.76 17.84 5.37
N PHE A 25 -14.50 16.73 5.36
CA PHE A 25 -15.62 16.53 6.29
C PHE A 25 -15.17 16.37 7.75
N SER A 26 -14.02 15.75 7.98
CA SER A 26 -13.46 15.56 9.33
C SER A 26 -13.03 16.89 9.97
N ARG A 27 -12.54 17.86 9.20
CA ARG A 27 -12.14 19.20 9.68
C ARG A 27 -13.29 20.00 10.30
N VAL A 28 -14.53 19.71 9.90
CA VAL A 28 -15.73 20.41 10.39
C VAL A 28 -16.06 20.01 11.85
N LYS A 29 -15.46 18.94 12.41
CA LYS A 29 -15.92 18.34 13.68
C LYS A 29 -15.21 18.74 14.97
N LYS A 30 -14.05 19.43 15.01
CA LYS A 30 -13.47 20.07 16.23
C LYS A 30 -12.07 20.63 15.98
N GLY A 31 -11.68 21.67 16.71
CA GLY A 31 -10.35 22.30 16.73
C GLY A 31 -9.22 21.45 17.33
N ASN A 32 -9.12 20.18 16.91
CA ASN A 32 -7.97 19.33 17.20
C ASN A 32 -7.63 18.54 15.93
N ASP A 33 -6.49 18.88 15.34
CA ASP A 33 -6.00 18.44 14.03
C ASP A 33 -5.58 16.97 14.04
N ARG A 34 -6.55 16.05 13.98
CA ARG A 34 -6.32 14.61 13.85
C ARG A 34 -7.41 13.98 12.98
N SER A 35 -7.43 14.33 11.70
CA SER A 35 -8.42 13.73 10.79
C SER A 35 -8.27 12.20 10.68
N GLY A 36 -7.17 11.60 11.15
CA GLY A 36 -6.97 10.15 11.21
C GLY A 36 -6.99 9.48 9.83
N VAL A 37 -7.04 10.28 8.77
CA VAL A 37 -7.18 9.89 7.37
C VAL A 37 -6.04 10.54 6.59
N LEU A 38 -5.48 9.82 5.62
CA LEU A 38 -4.43 10.28 4.74
C LEU A 38 -4.91 11.53 3.98
N ASN A 39 -4.17 12.63 4.06
CA ASN A 39 -4.53 13.85 3.36
C ASN A 39 -3.28 14.51 2.78
N ILE A 40 -2.84 13.98 1.64
CA ILE A 40 -1.72 14.52 0.87
C ILE A 40 -2.11 14.85 -0.58
N SER A 41 -1.37 15.77 -1.20
CA SER A 41 -1.49 16.05 -2.63
C SER A 41 -1.05 14.85 -3.48
N ASN A 42 -1.50 14.82 -4.73
CA ASN A 42 -1.07 13.76 -5.65
C ASN A 42 0.42 13.89 -5.98
N ASP A 43 0.93 15.12 -6.06
CA ASP A 43 2.33 15.42 -6.34
C ASP A 43 3.22 14.91 -5.21
N VAL A 44 2.93 15.27 -3.94
CA VAL A 44 3.68 14.76 -2.79
C VAL A 44 3.60 13.24 -2.68
N PHE A 45 2.45 12.64 -3.00
CA PHE A 45 2.34 11.18 -3.05
C PHE A 45 3.28 10.58 -4.11
N ALA A 46 3.25 11.09 -5.35
CA ALA A 46 4.12 10.61 -6.42
C ALA A 46 5.60 10.84 -6.11
N ASP A 47 5.97 12.06 -5.72
CA ASP A 47 7.34 12.44 -5.33
C ASP A 47 7.89 11.55 -4.22
N PHE A 48 7.05 11.14 -3.26
CA PHE A 48 7.50 10.25 -2.18
C PHE A 48 7.93 8.89 -2.73
N PHE A 49 7.12 8.28 -3.60
CA PHE A 49 7.47 7.00 -4.21
C PHE A 49 8.61 7.13 -5.24
N GLU A 50 8.70 8.25 -5.95
CA GLU A 50 9.82 8.54 -6.85
C GLU A 50 11.14 8.59 -6.08
N GLU A 51 11.17 9.30 -4.95
CA GLU A 51 12.35 9.41 -4.10
C GLU A 51 12.74 8.06 -3.48
N LEU A 52 11.78 7.16 -3.21
CA LEU A 52 12.09 5.77 -2.83
C LEU A 52 12.79 5.03 -3.98
N ASN A 53 12.29 5.20 -5.20
CA ASN A 53 12.84 4.54 -6.39
C ASN A 53 14.25 5.04 -6.72
N GLU A 54 14.47 6.37 -6.72
CA GLU A 54 15.77 7.00 -7.01
C GLU A 54 16.85 6.59 -6.01
N ARG A 55 16.47 6.32 -4.77
CA ARG A 55 17.37 5.83 -3.70
C ARG A 55 17.57 4.33 -3.72
N GLU A 56 16.93 3.63 -4.67
CA GLU A 56 16.95 2.17 -4.78
C GLU A 56 16.51 1.51 -3.46
N ILE A 57 15.45 2.05 -2.86
CA ILE A 57 14.82 1.44 -1.69
C ILE A 57 13.94 0.28 -2.17
N HIS A 58 14.16 -0.91 -1.61
CA HIS A 58 13.37 -2.10 -1.90
C HIS A 58 12.11 -2.12 -1.02
N TYR A 59 10.96 -1.81 -1.63
CA TYR A 59 9.67 -1.74 -0.94
C TYR A 59 8.52 -2.33 -1.77
N LEU A 60 7.41 -2.60 -1.09
CA LEU A 60 6.10 -2.84 -1.71
C LEU A 60 5.07 -1.95 -1.04
N ALA A 61 4.22 -1.29 -1.84
CA ALA A 61 3.00 -0.69 -1.36
C ALA A 61 2.01 -1.80 -0.97
N VAL A 62 1.58 -1.79 0.29
CA VAL A 62 0.68 -2.79 0.89
C VAL A 62 -0.58 -2.12 1.45
N GLY A 63 -1.34 -2.84 2.28
CA GLY A 63 -2.47 -2.29 3.02
C GLY A 63 -3.53 -1.64 2.13
N ASP A 64 -3.96 -0.43 2.50
CA ASP A 64 -5.05 0.26 1.82
C ASP A 64 -4.71 0.69 0.39
N ILE A 65 -3.43 0.95 0.06
CA ILE A 65 -3.01 1.25 -1.31
C ILE A 65 -3.17 0.03 -2.21
N ALA A 66 -2.71 -1.15 -1.75
CA ALA A 66 -2.90 -2.40 -2.48
C ALA A 66 -4.39 -2.74 -2.63
N GLY A 67 -5.18 -2.53 -1.57
CA GLY A 67 -6.63 -2.69 -1.62
C GLY A 67 -7.28 -1.80 -2.68
N ALA A 68 -6.97 -0.50 -2.67
CA ALA A 68 -7.45 0.44 -3.66
C ALA A 68 -7.07 0.02 -5.08
N TYR A 69 -5.79 -0.27 -5.33
CA TYR A 69 -5.30 -0.73 -6.62
C TYR A 69 -6.06 -1.96 -7.13
N HIS A 70 -6.38 -2.92 -6.25
CA HIS A 70 -7.14 -4.11 -6.59
C HIS A 70 -8.66 -3.94 -6.66
N GLY A 71 -9.17 -2.72 -6.49
CA GLY A 71 -10.60 -2.39 -6.64
C GLY A 71 -11.40 -2.45 -5.35
N TYR A 72 -10.74 -2.38 -4.19
CA TYR A 72 -11.34 -2.33 -2.86
C TYR A 72 -10.95 -1.03 -2.13
N PRO A 73 -11.31 0.15 -2.66
CA PRO A 73 -10.94 1.42 -2.04
C PRO A 73 -11.60 1.57 -0.67
N ARG A 74 -10.81 2.02 0.30
CA ARG A 74 -11.25 2.41 1.65
C ARG A 74 -10.46 3.62 2.10
N THR A 75 -10.99 4.36 3.07
CA THR A 75 -10.24 5.45 3.67
C THR A 75 -9.04 4.85 4.40
N SER A 76 -7.88 5.49 4.27
CA SER A 76 -6.67 5.05 4.91
C SER A 76 -6.21 6.03 5.97
N GLY A 77 -5.59 5.51 7.02
CA GLY A 77 -4.94 6.33 8.04
C GLY A 77 -3.55 6.84 7.65
N GLY A 78 -2.96 6.35 6.55
CA GLY A 78 -1.58 6.65 6.17
C GLY A 78 -1.11 5.92 4.91
N LEU A 79 0.19 5.96 4.66
CA LEU A 79 0.86 5.08 3.69
C LEU A 79 1.40 3.85 4.42
N GLU A 80 1.41 2.71 3.75
CA GLU A 80 1.84 1.43 4.30
C GLU A 80 2.83 0.77 3.34
N LEU A 81 4.05 0.50 3.82
CA LEU A 81 5.12 -0.11 3.05
C LEU A 81 5.60 -1.40 3.72
N TRP A 82 5.81 -2.44 2.93
CA TRP A 82 6.63 -3.58 3.34
C TRP A 82 8.03 -3.40 2.76
N LEU A 83 9.07 -3.46 3.60
CA LEU A 83 10.47 -3.30 3.17
C LEU A 83 11.23 -4.62 3.22
N SER A 84 12.21 -4.76 2.32
CA SER A 84 13.30 -5.72 2.50
C SER A 84 14.09 -5.36 3.77
N HIS A 85 14.35 -6.35 4.61
CA HIS A 85 15.10 -6.19 5.86
C HIS A 85 16.58 -6.51 5.65
N ASP A 86 17.22 -5.69 4.81
CA ASP A 86 18.68 -5.65 4.68
C ASP A 86 19.22 -4.31 5.18
N ASP A 87 20.42 -4.32 5.76
CA ASP A 87 20.98 -3.16 6.47
C ASP A 87 21.08 -1.92 5.58
N GLU A 88 21.41 -2.10 4.30
CA GLU A 88 21.51 -1.01 3.33
C GLU A 88 20.14 -0.37 3.07
N ASN A 89 19.12 -1.18 2.79
CA ASN A 89 17.77 -0.70 2.57
C ASN A 89 17.22 0.05 3.78
N ILE A 90 17.45 -0.48 5.00
CA ILE A 90 17.05 0.17 6.26
C ILE A 90 17.75 1.51 6.43
N GLN A 91 19.06 1.59 6.18
CA GLN A 91 19.81 2.85 6.26
C GLN A 91 19.28 3.89 5.25
N LYS A 92 19.01 3.48 4.01
CA LYS A 92 18.47 4.35 2.95
C LYS A 92 17.14 4.98 3.37
N ILE A 93 16.19 4.18 3.87
CA ILE A 93 14.89 4.69 4.30
C ILE A 93 15.00 5.55 5.57
N GLN A 94 15.91 5.22 6.50
CA GLN A 94 16.13 6.03 7.69
C GLN A 94 16.67 7.41 7.35
N HIS A 95 17.61 7.47 6.41
CA HIS A 95 18.19 8.71 5.94
C HIS A 95 17.13 9.57 5.24
N LEU A 96 16.32 8.98 4.35
CA LEU A 96 15.23 9.68 3.67
C LEU A 96 14.22 10.29 4.66
N LEU A 97 13.86 9.52 5.69
CA LEU A 97 12.86 9.94 6.67
C LEU A 97 13.44 10.76 7.84
N GLU A 98 14.73 11.11 7.78
CA GLU A 98 15.46 11.80 8.84
C GLU A 98 15.29 11.15 10.23
N LEU A 99 15.22 9.82 10.25
CA LEU A 99 14.96 9.06 11.47
C LEU A 99 16.24 8.96 12.31
N GLY A 100 16.27 9.64 13.45
CA GLY A 100 17.34 9.54 14.44
C GLY A 100 17.41 8.20 15.20
N ALA A 101 16.50 7.26 14.92
CA ALA A 101 16.42 5.96 15.60
C ALA A 101 16.20 4.80 14.59
N PRO A 102 16.62 3.56 14.93
CA PRO A 102 16.30 2.33 14.20
C PRO A 102 14.84 2.25 13.79
N ILE A 103 14.58 1.83 12.54
CA ILE A 103 13.23 1.42 12.14
C ILE A 103 12.94 0.09 12.80
N ASN A 104 12.25 0.16 13.92
CA ASN A 104 11.53 -1.00 14.44
C ASN A 104 10.24 -1.10 13.62
N ALA A 105 9.88 -2.31 13.17
CA ALA A 105 8.58 -2.56 12.56
C ALA A 105 7.49 -2.21 13.58
N ASP A 106 6.94 -1.00 13.45
CA ASP A 106 5.94 -0.47 14.36
C ASP A 106 4.59 -0.50 13.66
N SER A 107 3.68 -1.31 14.18
CA SER A 107 2.31 -1.41 13.68
C SER A 107 1.50 -0.14 13.91
N GLU A 108 1.92 0.74 14.82
CA GLU A 108 1.22 1.98 15.10
C GLU A 108 1.50 3.06 14.06
N GLY A 109 2.54 2.93 13.23
CA GLY A 109 2.93 3.90 12.20
C GLY A 109 3.36 5.26 12.75
N ARG A 110 4.20 5.98 12.02
CA ARG A 110 4.79 7.25 12.47
C ARG A 110 4.36 8.41 11.59
N VAL A 111 4.28 9.60 12.18
CA VAL A 111 4.02 10.82 11.42
C VAL A 111 5.34 11.27 10.77
N VAL A 112 5.34 11.42 9.45
CA VAL A 112 6.48 11.90 8.66
C VAL A 112 6.10 13.18 7.94
N LYS A 113 7.10 14.04 7.71
CA LYS A 113 6.95 15.27 6.92
C LYS A 113 7.78 15.14 5.66
N PHE A 114 7.15 15.34 4.50
CA PHE A 114 7.81 15.24 3.20
C PHE A 114 7.27 16.34 2.29
N ARG A 115 8.18 17.09 1.65
CA ARG A 115 7.86 18.23 0.77
C ARG A 115 6.84 19.22 1.35
N GLY A 116 6.87 19.42 2.68
CA GLY A 116 6.00 20.37 3.39
C GLY A 116 4.65 19.81 3.84
N GLU A 117 4.28 18.60 3.41
CA GLU A 117 3.06 17.91 3.84
C GLU A 117 3.37 16.83 4.88
N THR A 118 2.38 16.50 5.70
CA THR A 118 2.52 15.56 6.81
C THR A 118 1.55 14.41 6.64
N PHE A 119 2.04 13.18 6.78
CA PHE A 119 1.22 11.97 6.73
C PHE A 119 1.74 10.90 7.68
N LYS A 120 0.89 9.93 7.97
CA LYS A 120 1.29 8.74 8.72
C LYS A 120 1.91 7.72 7.75
N LEU A 121 3.04 7.14 8.12
CA LEU A 121 3.72 6.08 7.38
C LEU A 121 3.91 4.88 8.31
N THR A 122 3.41 3.73 7.91
CA THR A 122 3.63 2.45 8.58
C THR A 122 4.60 1.62 7.75
N ILE A 123 5.63 1.10 8.41
CA ILE A 123 6.65 0.25 7.79
C ILE A 123 6.57 -1.15 8.41
N TYR A 124 6.36 -2.13 7.56
CA TYR A 124 6.37 -3.54 7.90
C TYR A 124 7.73 -4.15 7.55
N LEU A 125 8.32 -4.87 8.50
CA LEU A 125 9.40 -5.85 8.25
C LEU A 125 8.88 -7.29 8.32
N GLN A 126 7.61 -7.46 8.65
CA GLN A 126 6.93 -8.75 8.61
C GLN A 126 5.44 -8.47 8.40
N MET A 127 4.82 -9.26 7.52
CA MET A 127 3.39 -9.20 7.24
C MET A 127 2.71 -10.39 7.94
N LEU A 128 1.38 -10.40 8.04
CA LEU A 128 0.62 -11.42 8.73
C LEU A 128 0.90 -12.84 8.19
N HIS A 129 1.02 -12.96 6.87
CA HIS A 129 1.23 -14.25 6.20
C HIS A 129 2.58 -14.37 5.46
N TYR A 130 3.43 -13.35 5.55
CA TYR A 130 4.70 -13.31 4.82
C TYR A 130 5.85 -12.87 5.72
N THR A 131 6.98 -13.52 5.50
CA THR A 131 8.25 -13.23 6.16
C THR A 131 9.21 -12.55 5.18
N GLN A 132 10.35 -12.09 5.66
CA GLN A 132 11.39 -11.51 4.81
C GLN A 132 11.89 -12.45 3.70
N GLN A 133 11.81 -13.77 3.91
CA GLN A 133 12.16 -14.76 2.86
C GLN A 133 11.21 -14.70 1.65
N ASP A 134 9.98 -14.21 1.86
CA ASP A 134 8.99 -14.06 0.80
C ASP A 134 9.13 -12.74 0.05
N PHE A 135 9.86 -11.75 0.59
CA PHE A 135 9.90 -10.39 0.06
C PHE A 135 10.34 -10.37 -1.40
N CYS A 136 11.48 -10.99 -1.73
CA CYS A 136 12.01 -10.98 -3.10
C CYS A 136 11.03 -11.57 -4.11
N ARG A 137 10.35 -12.67 -3.75
CA ARG A 137 9.31 -13.27 -4.61
C ARG A 137 8.16 -12.29 -4.80
N CYS A 138 7.56 -11.80 -3.71
CA CYS A 138 6.43 -10.87 -3.76
C CYS A 138 6.76 -9.58 -4.52
N HIS A 139 8.00 -9.09 -4.40
CA HIS A 139 8.49 -7.91 -5.11
C HIS A 139 8.62 -8.18 -6.61
N SER A 140 9.21 -9.33 -6.99
CA SER A 140 9.33 -9.73 -8.40
C SER A 140 7.98 -9.99 -9.07
N GLU A 141 6.98 -10.43 -8.29
CA GLU A 141 5.60 -10.69 -8.74
C GLU A 141 4.67 -9.48 -8.53
N SER A 142 5.22 -8.35 -8.10
CA SER A 142 4.44 -7.14 -7.84
C SER A 142 3.77 -6.62 -9.11
N GLU A 143 2.66 -5.91 -8.91
CA GLU A 143 2.00 -5.21 -10.00
C GLU A 143 2.38 -3.74 -9.95
N LEU A 144 2.71 -3.15 -11.09
CA LEU A 144 3.13 -1.75 -11.15
C LEU A 144 1.92 -0.84 -11.31
N ALA A 145 1.75 0.08 -10.37
CA ALA A 145 0.87 1.23 -10.55
C ALA A 145 1.66 2.42 -11.10
N VAL A 146 1.00 3.29 -11.86
CA VAL A 146 1.59 4.52 -12.38
C VAL A 146 0.79 5.73 -11.89
N VAL A 147 1.42 6.60 -11.12
CA VAL A 147 0.82 7.84 -10.63
C VAL A 147 1.74 8.99 -11.00
N LEU A 148 1.26 9.92 -11.83
CA LEU A 148 2.04 11.07 -12.30
C LEU A 148 3.43 10.69 -12.86
N ASN A 149 3.48 9.60 -13.66
CA ASN A 149 4.68 8.98 -14.22
C ASN A 149 5.60 8.24 -13.24
N THR A 150 5.31 8.28 -11.94
CA THR A 150 6.00 7.46 -10.94
C THR A 150 5.45 6.04 -10.94
N THR A 151 6.35 5.06 -11.08
CA THR A 151 6.01 3.64 -10.93
C THR A 151 6.06 3.22 -9.47
N ILE A 152 5.04 2.51 -9.01
CA ILE A 152 4.91 2.05 -7.63
C ILE A 152 4.71 0.53 -7.65
N PRO A 153 5.63 -0.27 -7.07
CA PRO A 153 5.43 -1.70 -6.89
C PRO A 153 4.36 -1.94 -5.83
N VAL A 154 3.23 -2.50 -6.24
CA VAL A 154 2.09 -2.84 -5.38
C VAL A 154 2.05 -4.34 -5.17
N LEU A 155 1.83 -4.78 -3.93
CA LEU A 155 1.68 -6.21 -3.60
C LEU A 155 0.64 -6.85 -4.53
N GLY A 156 1.02 -7.93 -5.23
CA GLY A 156 0.17 -8.57 -6.22
C GLY A 156 -1.16 -9.10 -5.65
N LYS A 157 -2.20 -9.18 -6.50
CA LYS A 157 -3.57 -9.49 -6.05
C LYS A 157 -3.69 -10.78 -5.25
N LYS A 158 -2.99 -11.83 -5.66
CA LYS A 158 -2.99 -13.13 -4.98
C LYS A 158 -2.46 -12.97 -3.56
N ASP A 159 -1.33 -12.29 -3.42
CA ASP A 159 -0.65 -12.14 -2.15
C ASP A 159 -1.39 -11.18 -1.21
N TYR A 160 -1.93 -10.08 -1.75
CA TYR A 160 -2.84 -9.17 -1.04
C TYR A 160 -4.08 -9.89 -0.49
N THR A 161 -4.73 -10.73 -1.31
CA THR A 161 -5.93 -11.48 -0.89
C THR A 161 -5.63 -12.39 0.29
N ARG A 162 -4.48 -13.08 0.27
CA ARG A 162 -4.02 -13.92 1.38
C ARG A 162 -3.70 -13.08 2.62
N GLU A 163 -3.01 -11.96 2.44
CA GLU A 163 -2.65 -11.07 3.54
C GLU A 163 -3.87 -10.56 4.30
N MET A 164 -4.92 -10.17 3.57
CA MET A 164 -6.20 -9.73 4.14
C MET A 164 -7.03 -10.85 4.77
N GLY A 165 -6.57 -12.11 4.71
CA GLY A 165 -7.36 -13.27 5.16
C GLY A 165 -8.64 -13.50 4.33
N ILE A 166 -8.72 -12.97 3.10
CA ILE A 166 -9.89 -13.12 2.23
C ILE A 166 -9.81 -14.50 1.56
N PRO A 167 -10.82 -15.37 1.68
CA PRO A 167 -10.80 -16.66 1.01
C PRO A 167 -10.75 -16.50 -0.52
N SER A 168 -9.80 -17.15 -1.18
CA SER A 168 -9.76 -17.18 -2.64
C SER A 168 -11.04 -17.85 -3.19
N LYS A 169 -11.76 -17.16 -4.09
CA LYS A 169 -13.03 -17.64 -4.68
C LYS A 169 -12.90 -18.93 -5.51
N THR A 170 -11.70 -19.46 -5.69
CA THR A 170 -11.42 -20.69 -6.45
C THR A 170 -11.91 -21.96 -5.75
N GLY A 171 -12.24 -21.90 -4.45
CA GLY A 171 -12.81 -23.03 -3.69
C GLY A 171 -14.32 -23.27 -3.89
N ASN A 172 -15.10 -22.26 -4.31
CA ASN A 172 -16.57 -22.37 -4.32
C ASN A 172 -17.19 -22.94 -5.61
N ARG A 173 -16.43 -23.10 -6.70
CA ARG A 173 -16.95 -23.74 -7.93
C ARG A 173 -16.97 -25.27 -7.88
N LYS A 174 -16.19 -25.91 -6.99
CA LYS A 174 -16.20 -27.37 -6.85
C LYS A 174 -17.33 -27.90 -5.97
N MET A 175 -17.94 -27.07 -5.11
CA MET A 175 -19.05 -27.52 -4.26
C MET A 175 -20.42 -27.47 -4.96
N ILE A 176 -20.61 -26.57 -5.94
CA ILE A 176 -21.92 -26.42 -6.60
C ILE A 176 -22.17 -27.50 -7.66
N LYS A 177 -21.12 -28.10 -8.25
CA LYS A 177 -21.29 -29.18 -9.24
C LYS A 177 -21.61 -30.55 -8.64
N ASN A 178 -21.39 -30.77 -7.33
CA ASN A 178 -21.72 -32.04 -6.69
C ASN A 178 -23.16 -32.12 -6.16
N GLN A 179 -23.93 -31.03 -6.22
CA GLN A 179 -25.35 -31.02 -5.80
C GLN A 179 -26.33 -31.13 -6.98
N GLU A 180 -25.89 -30.92 -8.21
CA GLU A 180 -26.72 -31.10 -9.43
C GLU A 180 -26.61 -32.51 -10.04
N SER A 181 -25.86 -33.43 -9.42
CA SER A 181 -25.71 -34.83 -9.87
C SER A 181 -26.52 -35.83 -9.03
N GLN A 182 -27.39 -35.36 -8.13
CA GLN A 182 -28.22 -36.21 -7.26
C GLN A 182 -29.72 -35.85 -7.29
N ASN A 183 -30.20 -35.21 -8.35
CA ASN A 183 -31.63 -35.11 -8.65
C ASN A 183 -31.91 -35.59 -10.08
#